data_AF-Q1L128-F1
#
_entry.id   AF-Q1L128-F1
#
_cell.length_a   1.000
_cell.length_b   1.000
_cell.length_c   1.000
_cell.angle_alpha   90.00
_cell.angle_beta   90.00
_cell.angle_gamma   90.00
#
_symmetry.space_group_name_H-M   'P 1'
#
loop_
_entity.id
_entity.type
_entity.pdbx_description
1 polymer ?
#
loop_
_entity_poly.entity_id
_entity_poly.type
_entity_poly.pdbx_seq_one_letter_code
_entity_poly.pdbx_strand_id
1 'polypeptide(L)' 'IQNLFKGTLASYQASVEPFSPNEDMKKAGAQLKTLVDTLSPEAKDSVLKLQEKIIKSPLCA' A
#
# COMPACT_ATOMS: atom_id res chain seq x y z
N ILE A 1 1.67 -3.91 1.65
CA ILE A 1 0.98 -2.67 2.07
C ILE A 1 1.96 -1.56 2.51
N GLN A 2 3.00 -1.84 3.30
CA GLN A 2 3.99 -0.81 3.71
C GLN A 2 4.53 0.05 2.54
N ASN A 3 5.00 -0.56 1.44
CA ASN A 3 5.50 0.20 0.29
C ASN A 3 4.43 1.03 -0.45
N LEU A 4 3.14 0.72 -0.30
CA LEU A 4 2.07 1.56 -0.83
C LEU A 4 1.99 2.90 -0.08
N PHE A 5 2.17 2.90 1.24
CA PHE A 5 2.01 4.08 2.08
C PHE A 5 3.32 4.83 2.35
N LYS A 6 4.45 4.12 2.44
CA LYS A 6 5.76 4.70 2.82
C LYS A 6 6.86 4.56 1.77
N GLY A 7 6.63 3.75 0.74
CA GLY A 7 7.60 3.47 -0.31
C GLY A 7 7.60 4.53 -1.41
N THR A 8 8.57 4.41 -2.32
CA THR A 8 8.52 5.10 -3.62
C THR A 8 7.60 4.34 -4.58
N LEU A 9 7.26 4.95 -5.73
CA LEU A 9 6.54 4.22 -6.77
C LEU A 9 7.30 2.97 -7.22
N ALA A 10 8.63 3.08 -7.40
CA ALA A 10 9.47 1.95 -7.78
C ALA A 10 9.50 0.86 -6.71
N SER A 11 9.59 1.20 -5.42
CA SER A 11 9.58 0.18 -4.36
C SER A 11 8.21 -0.49 -4.22
N TYR A 12 7.11 0.25 -4.47
CA TYR A 12 5.77 -0.34 -4.56
C TYR A 12 5.67 -1.29 -5.76
N GLN A 13 6.09 -0.88 -6.95
CA GLN A 13 6.07 -1.72 -8.16
C GLN A 13 6.88 -3.01 -7.97
N ALA A 14 8.09 -2.90 -7.42
CA ALA A 14 8.92 -4.06 -7.09
C ALA A 14 8.25 -4.99 -6.06
N SER A 15 7.43 -4.45 -5.15
CA SER A 15 6.71 -5.24 -4.15
C SER A 15 5.50 -5.98 -4.72
N VAL A 16 4.92 -5.50 -5.84
CA VAL A 16 3.76 -6.12 -6.47
C VAL A 16 4.14 -7.07 -7.60
N GLU A 17 5.33 -6.92 -8.18
CA GLU A 17 5.80 -7.76 -9.31
C GLU A 17 5.75 -9.27 -9.02
N PRO A 18 6.09 -9.78 -7.81
CA PRO A 18 5.99 -11.22 -7.51
C PRO A 18 4.59 -11.82 -7.67
N PHE A 19 3.53 -10.98 -7.67
CA PHE A 19 2.15 -11.42 -7.86
C PHE A 19 1.73 -11.48 -9.34
N SER A 20 2.66 -11.22 -10.27
CA SER A 20 2.44 -11.24 -11.72
C SER A 20 1.22 -10.40 -12.16
N PRO A 21 1.13 -9.12 -11.76
CA PRO A 21 0.01 -8.27 -12.14
C PRO A 21 0.00 -8.06 -13.66
N ASN A 22 -1.19 -8.08 -14.26
CA ASN A 22 -1.34 -7.68 -15.66
C ASN A 22 -1.17 -6.16 -15.81
N GLU A 23 -1.10 -5.67 -17.05
CA GLU A 23 -0.85 -4.25 -17.34
C GLU A 23 -1.91 -3.32 -16.76
N ASP A 24 -3.18 -3.73 -16.75
CA ASP A 24 -4.26 -2.95 -16.15
C ASP A 24 -4.10 -2.84 -14.63
N MET A 25 -3.72 -3.93 -13.96
CA MET A 25 -3.43 -3.94 -12.51
C MET A 25 -2.21 -3.09 -12.18
N LYS A 26 -1.15 -3.13 -12.99
CA LYS A 26 0.03 -2.27 -12.82
C LYS A 26 -0.34 -0.80 -12.94
N LYS A 27 -1.15 -0.44 -13.94
CA LYS A 27 -1.64 0.93 -14.15
C LYS A 27 -2.52 1.41 -13.00
N ALA A 28 -3.49 0.60 -12.59
CA ALA A 28 -4.37 0.91 -11.46
C ALA A 28 -3.58 1.06 -10.15
N GLY A 29 -2.61 0.16 -9.91
CA GLY A 29 -1.72 0.23 -8.76
C GLY A 29 -0.87 1.51 -8.73
N ALA A 30 -0.32 1.91 -9.89
CA ALA A 30 0.43 3.16 -10.00
C ALA A 30 -0.44 4.39 -9.74
N GLN A 31 -1.65 4.44 -10.29
CA GLN A 31 -2.61 5.52 -10.04
C GLN A 31 -2.99 5.61 -8.55
N LEU A 32 -3.28 4.47 -7.93
CA LEU A 32 -3.55 4.40 -6.49
C LEU A 32 -2.36 4.92 -5.68
N LYS A 33 -1.12 4.51 -6.03
CA LYS A 33 0.08 4.97 -5.34
C LYS A 33 0.24 6.49 -5.42
N THR A 34 0.02 7.10 -6.59
CA THR A 34 0.05 8.55 -6.75
C THR A 34 -0.95 9.26 -5.84
N LEU A 35 -2.18 8.74 -5.72
CA LEU A 35 -3.20 9.29 -4.82
C LEU A 35 -2.83 9.11 -3.33
N VAL A 36 -2.31 7.93 -2.97
CA VAL A 36 -1.84 7.70 -1.60
C VAL A 36 -0.68 8.63 -1.27
N ASP A 37 0.18 8.98 -2.24
CA ASP A 37 1.30 9.88 -2.03
C ASP A 37 0.90 11.32 -1.68
N THR A 38 -0.31 11.76 -2.07
CA THR A 38 -0.82 13.09 -1.69
C THR A 38 -1.29 13.18 -0.25
N LEU A 39 -1.42 12.06 0.48
CA LEU A 39 -1.80 12.06 1.88
C LEU A 39 -0.66 12.59 2.77
N SER A 40 -1.02 13.24 3.88
CA SER A 40 -0.04 13.69 4.86
C SER A 40 0.69 12.50 5.50
N PRO A 41 1.92 12.68 6.01
CA PRO A 41 2.65 11.64 6.74
C PRO A 41 1.84 11.06 7.91
N GLU A 42 1.13 11.91 8.66
CA GLU A 42 0.32 11.51 9.82
C GLU A 42 -0.88 10.64 9.40
N ALA A 43 -1.50 10.94 8.25
CA ALA A 43 -2.59 10.14 7.70
C ALA A 43 -2.08 8.75 7.28
N LYS A 44 -0.94 8.70 6.58
CA LYS A 44 -0.29 7.44 6.16
C LYS A 44 0.05 6.57 7.38
N ASP A 45 0.62 7.16 8.42
CA ASP A 45 0.95 6.46 9.67
C ASP A 45 -0.31 5.96 10.41
N SER A 46 -1.37 6.76 10.44
CA SER A 46 -2.63 6.38 11.10
C SER A 46 -3.28 5.18 10.39
N VAL A 47 -3.26 5.14 9.06
CA VAL A 47 -3.78 3.99 8.29
C VAL A 47 -2.95 2.74 8.55
N LEU A 48 -1.62 2.84 8.62
CA LEU A 48 -0.77 1.69 8.93
C LEU A 48 -1.00 1.17 10.36
N LYS A 49 -1.17 2.04 11.35
CA LYS A 49 -1.55 1.64 12.71
C LYS A 49 -2.91 0.95 12.74
N LEU A 50 -3.88 1.44 11.97
CA LEU A 50 -5.18 0.80 11.82
C LEU A 50 -5.03 -0.60 11.21
N GLN A 51 -4.25 -0.73 10.13
CA GLN A 51 -3.98 -2.01 9.49
C GLN A 51 -3.35 -3.00 10.49
N GLU A 52 -2.37 -2.56 11.28
CA GLU A 52 -1.76 -3.39 12.32
C GLU A 52 -2.77 -3.85 13.37
N LYS A 53 -3.69 -2.98 13.79
CA LYS A 53 -4.75 -3.32 14.74
C LYS A 53 -5.70 -4.36 14.16
N ILE A 54 -6.01 -4.27 12.86
CA ILE A 54 -6.87 -5.24 12.17
C ILE A 54 -6.19 -6.60 12.12
N ILE A 55 -4.95 -6.69 11.63
CA ILE A 55 -4.25 -7.99 11.48
C ILE A 55 -3.91 -8.66 12.82
N LYS A 56 -3.79 -7.89 13.91
CA LYS A 56 -3.55 -8.40 15.27
C LYS A 56 -4.85 -8.66 16.05
N SER A 57 -6.01 -8.39 15.45
CA SER A 57 -7.31 -8.60 16.09
C SER A 57 -7.58 -10.10 16.27
N PRO A 58 -8.17 -10.55 17.39
CA PRO A 58 -8.63 -11.93 17.55
C PRO A 58 -9.62 -12.40 16.48
N LEU A 59 -10.28 -11.45 15.80
CA LEU A 59 -11.22 -11.72 14.71
C LEU A 59 -10.54 -12.03 13.36
N CYS A 60 -9.22 -11.84 13.27
CA CYS A 60 -8.43 -12.04 12.06
C CYS A 60 -7.31 -13.08 12.25
N ALA A 61 -7.37 -13.84 13.36
CA ALA A 61 -6.45 -14.93 13.68
C ALA A 61 -6.93 -16.27 13.10
#